data_AF-A0A522GSU1-F1
#
_entry.id   AF-A0A522GSU1-F1
#
_cell.length_a   1.000
_cell.length_b   1.000
_cell.length_c   1.000
_cell.angle_alpha   90.00
_cell.angle_beta   90.00
_cell.angle_gamma   90.00
#
_symmetry.space_group_name_H-M   'P 1'
#
loop_
_entity.id
_entity.type
_entity.pdbx_description
1 polymer ?
#
loop_
_entity_poly.entity_id
_entity_poly.type
_entity_poly.pdbx_seq_one_letter_code
_entity_poly.pdbx_strand_id
1 'polypeptide(L)'
;MSRSGYNDDCDERELAMWRGAVTSALRGKRGQQFLRELATTMDAMEEKALIAESFHDTEDGGFCTLGTVGAARKVDMKDFIDLAREEVGEVFGIAPAMAAEIMYENDEGGPWGSPETPEARWQRMRNWVQSQITPTPQEPPCKP
;
A
#
# COMPACT_ATOMS: atom_id res chain seq x y z
N MET A 1 -17.86 6.11 2.72
CA MET A 1 -17.06 5.89 1.49
C MET A 1 -15.82 5.12 1.90
N SER A 2 -15.37 4.15 1.10
CA SER A 2 -14.09 3.45 1.34
C SER A 2 -12.93 4.45 1.24
N ARG A 3 -11.87 4.26 2.03
CA ARG A 3 -10.66 5.10 2.02
C ARG A 3 -9.89 5.02 0.72
N SER A 4 -10.04 3.93 -0.02
CA SER A 4 -9.50 3.77 -1.37
C SER A 4 -10.14 4.72 -2.39
N GLY A 5 -11.37 5.18 -2.11
CA GLY A 5 -12.19 5.96 -3.03
C GLY A 5 -12.76 5.14 -4.20
N TYR A 6 -12.71 3.80 -4.14
CA TYR A 6 -13.36 2.94 -5.12
C TYR A 6 -14.89 2.97 -5.02
N ASN A 7 -15.54 2.86 -6.18
CA ASN A 7 -16.99 2.83 -6.37
C ASN A 7 -17.30 1.72 -7.39
N ASP A 8 -18.34 0.92 -7.11
CA ASP A 8 -18.80 -0.18 -7.97
C ASP A 8 -19.54 0.29 -9.24
N ASP A 9 -19.96 1.57 -9.32
CA ASP A 9 -20.72 2.14 -10.43
C ASP A 9 -19.86 2.68 -11.60
N CYS A 10 -18.60 2.25 -11.72
CA CYS A 10 -17.71 2.70 -12.81
C CYS A 10 -18.03 2.04 -14.17
N ASP A 11 -18.07 2.85 -15.24
CA ASP A 11 -18.08 2.35 -16.62
C ASP A 11 -16.83 1.48 -16.88
N GLU A 12 -16.98 0.38 -17.64
CA GLU A 12 -15.89 -0.52 -18.03
C GLU A 12 -14.68 0.23 -18.59
N ARG A 13 -14.91 1.30 -19.37
CA ARG A 13 -13.83 2.11 -19.93
C ARG A 13 -13.10 2.93 -18.86
N GLU A 14 -13.83 3.50 -17.92
CA GLU A 14 -13.26 4.24 -16.79
C GLU A 14 -12.44 3.31 -15.89
N LEU A 15 -12.96 2.12 -15.61
CA LEU A 15 -12.26 1.07 -14.89
C LEU A 15 -10.98 0.64 -15.60
N ALA A 16 -11.01 0.45 -16.92
CA ALA A 16 -9.84 0.09 -17.72
C ALA A 16 -8.74 1.18 -17.68
N MET A 17 -9.12 2.45 -17.83
CA MET A 17 -8.20 3.58 -17.72
C MET A 17 -7.58 3.65 -16.33
N TRP A 18 -8.40 3.44 -15.29
CA TRP A 18 -7.96 3.41 -13.92
C TRP A 18 -6.94 2.28 -13.65
N ARG A 19 -7.23 1.06 -14.08
CA ARG A 19 -6.29 -0.08 -13.94
C ARG A 19 -4.98 0.15 -14.69
N GLY A 20 -5.04 0.85 -15.83
CA GLY A 20 -3.85 1.33 -16.54
C GLY A 20 -3.02 2.31 -15.70
N ALA A 21 -3.67 3.27 -15.02
CA ALA A 21 -3.01 4.23 -14.15
C ALA A 21 -2.33 3.55 -12.93
N VAL A 22 -3.01 2.59 -12.29
CA VAL A 22 -2.45 1.77 -11.20
C VAL A 22 -1.21 1.00 -11.68
N THR A 23 -1.33 0.31 -12.81
CA THR A 23 -0.22 -0.48 -13.39
C THR A 23 0.99 0.40 -13.68
N SER A 24 0.76 1.57 -14.28
CA SER A 24 1.82 2.54 -14.58
C SER A 24 2.50 3.05 -13.30
N ALA A 25 1.71 3.38 -12.27
CA ALA A 25 2.22 3.87 -11.01
C ALA A 25 3.08 2.85 -10.28
N LEU A 26 2.63 1.58 -10.21
CA LEU A 26 3.36 0.49 -9.58
C LEU A 26 4.67 0.18 -10.31
N ARG A 27 4.68 0.19 -11.65
CA ARG A 27 5.89 -0.10 -12.46
C ARG A 27 6.86 1.07 -12.57
N GLY A 28 6.39 2.30 -12.34
CA GLY A 28 7.22 3.49 -12.42
C GLY A 28 8.35 3.50 -11.41
N LYS A 29 9.45 4.22 -11.72
CA LYS A 29 10.65 4.32 -10.85
C LYS A 29 10.30 4.70 -9.41
N ARG A 30 9.41 5.69 -9.24
CA ARG A 30 8.96 6.18 -7.93
C ARG A 30 8.14 5.13 -7.17
N GLY A 31 7.22 4.45 -7.84
CA GLY A 31 6.44 3.36 -7.23
C GLY A 31 7.32 2.19 -6.83
N GLN A 32 8.26 1.80 -7.68
CA GLN A 32 9.23 0.74 -7.37
C GLN A 32 10.18 1.10 -6.21
N GLN A 33 10.56 2.36 -6.06
CA GLN A 33 11.30 2.82 -4.89
C GLN A 33 10.44 2.70 -3.62
N PHE A 34 9.20 3.18 -3.68
CA PHE A 34 8.27 3.11 -2.56
C PHE A 34 7.94 1.67 -2.15
N LEU A 35 7.72 0.76 -3.11
CA LEU A 35 7.43 -0.66 -2.81
C LEU A 35 8.60 -1.34 -2.07
N ARG A 36 9.85 -1.02 -2.41
CA ARG A 36 11.03 -1.55 -1.71
C ARG A 36 11.16 -0.99 -0.29
N GLU A 37 10.87 0.30 -0.12
CA GLU A 37 10.79 0.92 1.19
C GLU A 37 9.69 0.28 2.02
N LEU A 38 8.48 0.14 1.46
CA LEU A 38 7.35 -0.50 2.11
C LEU A 38 7.65 -1.94 2.53
N ALA A 39 8.30 -2.73 1.68
CA ALA A 39 8.74 -4.07 2.04
C ALA A 39 9.70 -4.05 3.24
N THR A 40 10.66 -3.11 3.22
CA THR A 40 11.65 -2.95 4.30
C THR A 40 10.98 -2.52 5.61
N THR A 41 10.02 -1.59 5.57
CA THR A 41 9.31 -1.12 6.75
C THR A 41 8.41 -2.21 7.33
N MET A 42 7.73 -2.98 6.48
CA MET A 42 6.92 -4.13 6.92
C MET A 42 7.79 -5.23 7.55
N ASP A 43 8.96 -5.52 6.98
CA ASP A 43 9.88 -6.53 7.50
C ASP A 43 10.52 -6.11 8.84
N ALA A 44 10.64 -4.81 9.09
CA ALA A 44 11.20 -4.23 10.31
C ALA A 44 10.18 -4.09 11.47
N MET A 45 8.90 -4.39 11.25
CA MET A 45 7.89 -4.33 12.31
C MET A 45 8.19 -5.36 13.40
N GLU A 46 8.17 -4.91 14.66
CA GLU A 46 8.30 -5.81 15.83
C GLU A 46 7.10 -6.75 15.91
N GLU A 47 5.90 -6.20 15.79
CA GLU A 47 4.66 -6.94 15.67
C GLU A 47 4.19 -6.98 14.23
N LYS A 48 4.10 -8.18 13.65
CA LYS A 48 3.70 -8.40 12.26
C LYS A 48 2.19 -8.44 12.13
N ALA A 49 1.55 -7.33 12.48
CA ALA A 49 0.11 -7.14 12.48
C ALA A 49 -0.25 -5.82 11.81
N LEU A 50 -1.24 -5.84 10.91
CA LEU A 50 -1.76 -4.63 10.27
C LEU A 50 -3.23 -4.40 10.66
N ILE A 51 -3.58 -3.14 10.90
CA ILE A 51 -4.99 -2.74 11.06
C ILE A 51 -5.64 -2.45 9.71
N ALA A 52 -6.98 -2.58 9.66
CA ALA A 52 -7.81 -2.15 8.54
C ALA A 52 -8.49 -0.82 8.89
N GLU A 53 -8.96 -0.11 7.87
CA GLU A 53 -9.84 1.07 8.00
C GLU A 53 -9.27 2.31 8.74
N SER A 54 -8.08 2.24 9.34
CA SER A 54 -7.34 3.39 9.88
C SER A 54 -5.88 3.41 9.41
N PHE A 55 -5.20 4.57 9.45
CA PHE A 55 -3.76 4.67 9.16
C PHE A 55 -2.92 4.30 10.37
N HIS A 56 -3.43 4.63 11.56
CA HIS A 56 -2.79 4.42 12.84
C HIS A 56 -3.87 4.25 13.91
N ASP A 57 -3.69 3.26 14.79
CA ASP A 57 -4.45 3.13 16.01
C ASP A 57 -3.79 3.97 17.10
N THR A 58 -4.46 5.02 17.57
CA THR A 58 -3.90 5.92 18.58
C THR A 58 -3.84 5.32 19.98
N GLU A 59 -4.53 4.21 20.23
CA GLU A 59 -4.56 3.54 21.53
C GLU A 59 -3.51 2.42 21.59
N ASP A 60 -3.52 1.53 20.59
CA ASP A 60 -2.66 0.33 20.56
C ASP A 60 -1.40 0.48 19.69
N GLY A 61 -1.26 1.58 18.95
CA GLY A 61 -0.08 1.87 18.12
C GLY A 61 0.01 1.06 16.81
N GLY A 62 -1.07 0.36 16.43
CA GLY A 62 -1.14 -0.43 15.21
C GLY A 62 -1.13 0.43 13.94
N PHE A 63 -0.62 -0.10 12.83
CA PHE A 63 -0.56 0.62 11.54
C PHE A 63 -1.19 -0.19 10.42
N CYS A 64 -1.79 0.49 9.44
CA CYS A 64 -2.09 -0.16 8.16
C CYS A 64 -0.82 -0.20 7.29
N THR A 65 -0.91 -0.81 6.11
CA THR A 65 0.22 -0.92 5.18
C THR A 65 0.93 0.41 4.93
N LEU A 66 0.21 1.49 4.56
CA LEU A 66 0.81 2.82 4.36
C LEU A 66 1.26 3.46 5.68
N GLY A 67 0.55 3.19 6.77
CA GLY A 67 0.90 3.65 8.11
C GLY A 67 2.30 3.21 8.53
N THR A 68 2.75 2.01 8.14
CA THR A 68 4.11 1.53 8.44
C THR A 68 5.19 2.44 7.85
N VAL A 69 4.99 2.94 6.63
CA VAL A 69 5.91 3.88 5.98
C VAL A 69 5.78 5.26 6.60
N GLY A 70 4.55 5.68 6.96
CA GLY A 70 4.33 6.96 7.63
C GLY A 70 5.08 7.04 8.96
N ALA A 71 5.01 5.97 9.76
CA ALA A 71 5.76 5.83 11.01
C ALA A 71 7.28 5.88 10.76
N ALA A 72 7.79 5.11 9.78
CA ALA A 72 9.22 5.09 9.45
C ALA A 72 9.73 6.46 8.96
N ARG A 73 8.90 7.21 8.22
CA ARG A 73 9.19 8.56 7.75
C ARG A 73 8.92 9.66 8.78
N LYS A 74 8.40 9.31 9.96
CA LYS A 74 7.98 10.26 11.01
C LYS A 74 6.95 11.29 10.51
N VAL A 75 6.05 10.84 9.65
CA VAL A 75 4.88 11.63 9.22
C VAL A 75 3.90 11.69 10.39
N ASP A 76 3.43 12.89 10.73
CA ASP A 76 2.34 13.03 11.70
C ASP A 76 1.03 12.59 11.03
N MET A 77 0.55 11.41 11.39
CA MET A 77 -0.64 10.79 10.81
C MET A 77 -1.92 11.06 11.62
N LYS A 78 -1.87 11.92 12.65
CA LYS A 78 -3.02 12.21 13.52
C LYS A 78 -4.22 12.79 12.77
N ASP A 79 -3.99 13.44 11.64
CA ASP A 79 -5.04 14.11 10.84
C ASP A 79 -5.45 13.30 9.59
N PHE A 80 -5.03 12.04 9.47
CA PHE A 80 -5.28 11.23 8.26
C PHE A 80 -6.70 10.66 8.15
N ILE A 81 -7.61 11.11 9.01
CA ILE A 81 -8.97 10.55 9.13
C ILE A 81 -9.82 10.85 7.88
N ASP A 82 -9.63 12.00 7.24
CA ASP A 82 -10.46 12.47 6.11
C ASP A 82 -9.68 12.71 4.81
N LEU A 83 -8.43 12.25 4.71
CA LEU A 83 -7.61 12.50 3.52
C LEU A 83 -8.09 11.70 2.32
N ALA A 84 -8.27 12.40 1.20
CA ALA A 84 -8.49 11.77 -0.09
C ALA A 84 -7.20 11.10 -0.60
N ARG A 85 -7.34 10.12 -1.49
CA ARG A 85 -6.19 9.40 -2.10
C ARG A 85 -5.16 10.32 -2.74
N GLU A 86 -5.58 11.49 -3.23
CA GLU A 86 -4.72 12.52 -3.78
C GLU A 86 -3.76 13.08 -2.73
N GLU A 87 -4.30 13.51 -1.58
CA GLU A 87 -3.54 14.06 -0.46
C GLU A 87 -2.60 13.00 0.14
N VAL A 88 -3.09 11.77 0.28
CA VAL A 88 -2.26 10.63 0.70
C VAL A 88 -1.10 10.41 -0.28
N GLY A 89 -1.37 10.46 -1.58
CA GLY A 89 -0.36 10.34 -2.63
C GLY A 89 0.72 11.44 -2.52
N GLU A 90 0.33 12.68 -2.23
CA GLU A 90 1.25 13.79 -2.02
C GLU A 90 2.16 13.57 -0.82
N VAL A 91 1.60 13.21 0.34
CA VAL A 91 2.38 12.98 1.57
C VAL A 91 3.40 11.86 1.39
N PHE A 92 3.01 10.78 0.73
CA PHE A 92 3.91 9.64 0.50
C PHE A 92 4.80 9.80 -0.75
N GLY A 93 4.58 10.85 -1.55
CA GLY A 93 5.30 11.07 -2.80
C GLY A 93 5.04 9.96 -3.83
N ILE A 94 3.83 9.42 -3.90
CA ILE A 94 3.40 8.39 -4.86
C ILE A 94 2.23 8.89 -5.71
N ALA A 95 1.81 8.12 -6.71
CA ALA A 95 0.63 8.48 -7.48
C ALA A 95 -0.64 8.21 -6.64
N PRO A 96 -1.69 9.05 -6.73
CA PRO A 96 -2.95 8.82 -6.02
C PRO A 96 -3.55 7.43 -6.30
N ALA A 97 -3.42 6.95 -7.55
CA ALA A 97 -3.86 5.60 -7.94
C ALA A 97 -3.11 4.48 -7.19
N MET A 98 -1.83 4.67 -6.89
CA MET A 98 -1.05 3.70 -6.10
C MET A 98 -1.43 3.76 -4.62
N ALA A 99 -1.64 4.97 -4.06
CA ALA A 99 -2.12 5.11 -2.69
C ALA A 99 -3.48 4.40 -2.50
N ALA A 100 -4.42 4.66 -3.41
CA ALA A 100 -5.74 4.01 -3.44
C ALA A 100 -5.64 2.49 -3.54
N GLU A 101 -4.80 1.96 -4.44
CA GLU A 101 -4.63 0.52 -4.59
C GLU A 101 -4.07 -0.13 -3.33
N ILE A 102 -3.08 0.47 -2.67
CA ILE A 102 -2.51 -0.07 -1.43
C ILE A 102 -3.56 -0.05 -0.30
N MET A 103 -4.35 1.03 -0.19
CA MET A 103 -5.43 1.11 0.80
C MET A 103 -6.50 0.05 0.55
N TYR A 104 -6.92 -0.11 -0.71
CA TYR A 104 -7.89 -1.14 -1.09
C TYR A 104 -7.38 -2.55 -0.79
N GLU A 105 -6.15 -2.87 -1.19
CA GLU A 105 -5.57 -4.18 -0.92
C GLU A 105 -5.46 -4.43 0.59
N ASN A 106 -5.08 -3.42 1.38
CA ASN A 106 -5.03 -3.55 2.84
C ASN A 106 -6.41 -3.88 3.45
N ASP A 107 -7.44 -3.14 3.06
CA ASP A 107 -8.76 -3.17 3.70
C ASP A 107 -9.68 -4.25 3.13
N GLU A 108 -9.68 -4.41 1.81
CA GLU A 108 -10.70 -5.13 1.04
C GLU A 108 -10.14 -6.30 0.22
N GLY A 109 -8.80 -6.41 0.06
CA GLY A 109 -8.15 -7.50 -0.67
C GLY A 109 -8.11 -8.86 0.06
N GLY A 110 -8.78 -8.96 1.20
CA GLY A 110 -8.83 -10.15 2.04
C GLY A 110 -9.82 -11.23 1.56
N PRO A 111 -9.84 -12.41 2.21
CA PRO A 111 -10.79 -13.48 1.88
C PRO A 111 -12.24 -13.05 2.14
N TRP A 112 -13.12 -13.35 1.19
CA TRP A 112 -14.55 -13.10 1.33
C TRP A 112 -15.19 -14.00 2.39
N GLY A 113 -16.02 -13.41 3.26
CA GLY A 113 -16.87 -14.16 4.19
C GLY A 113 -16.21 -14.63 5.48
N SER A 114 -14.99 -14.19 5.80
CA SER A 114 -14.37 -14.45 7.11
C SER A 114 -13.51 -13.26 7.55
N PRO A 115 -13.57 -12.84 8.82
CA PRO A 115 -12.70 -11.78 9.33
C PRO A 115 -11.23 -12.19 9.19
N GLU A 116 -10.45 -11.36 8.49
CA GLU A 116 -9.00 -11.53 8.39
C GLU A 116 -8.33 -10.96 9.65
N THR A 117 -7.49 -11.78 10.30
CA THR A 117 -6.71 -11.33 11.47
C THR A 117 -5.65 -10.31 11.06
N PRO A 118 -5.21 -9.42 11.97
CA PRO A 118 -4.14 -8.46 11.70
C PRO A 118 -2.85 -9.08 11.15
N GLU A 119 -2.48 -10.27 11.62
CA GLU A 119 -1.27 -10.98 11.20
C GLU A 119 -1.44 -11.61 9.81
N ALA A 120 -2.63 -12.16 9.54
CA ALA A 120 -2.96 -12.68 8.21
C ALA A 120 -2.93 -11.55 7.18
N ARG A 121 -3.46 -10.37 7.52
CA ARG A 121 -3.40 -9.16 6.69
C ARG A 121 -1.96 -8.73 6.43
N TRP A 122 -1.11 -8.69 7.46
CA TRP A 122 0.31 -8.39 7.30
C TRP A 122 0.97 -9.34 6.30
N GLN A 123 0.76 -10.65 6.46
CA GLN A 123 1.36 -11.66 5.60
C GLN A 123 0.89 -11.54 4.14
N ARG A 124 -0.42 -11.32 3.94
CA ARG A 124 -1.02 -11.11 2.62
C ARG A 124 -0.47 -9.86 1.95
N MET A 125 -0.46 -8.73 2.66
CA MET A 125 0.07 -7.47 2.14
C MET A 125 1.56 -7.58 1.83
N ARG A 126 2.34 -8.26 2.67
CA ARG A 126 3.78 -8.45 2.39
C ARG A 126 4.02 -9.27 1.12
N ASN A 127 3.21 -10.30 0.88
CA ASN A 127 3.25 -11.11 -0.34
C ASN A 127 2.82 -10.30 -1.56
N TRP A 128 1.77 -9.49 -1.43
CA TRP A 128 1.32 -8.60 -2.49
C TRP A 128 2.40 -7.56 -2.84
N VAL A 129 2.98 -6.89 -1.85
CA VAL A 129 4.08 -5.93 -2.08
C VAL A 129 5.24 -6.61 -2.81
N GLN A 130 5.60 -7.83 -2.40
CA GLN A 130 6.67 -8.59 -3.05
C GLN A 130 6.37 -8.87 -4.53
N SER A 131 5.13 -9.21 -4.88
CA SER A 131 4.74 -9.53 -6.25
C SER A 131 4.75 -8.30 -7.17
N GLN A 132 4.63 -7.09 -6.61
CA GLN A 132 4.71 -5.83 -7.35
C GLN A 132 6.16 -5.36 -7.57
N ILE A 133 7.15 -5.86 -6.82
CA ILE A 133 8.55 -5.45 -6.97
C ILE A 133 9.19 -6.14 -8.17
N THR A 134 9.68 -5.33 -9.11
CA THR A 134 10.46 -5.84 -10.24
C THR A 134 11.87 -6.24 -9.76
N PRO A 135 12.35 -7.45 -10.11
CA PRO A 135 13.72 -7.85 -9.81
C PRO A 135 14.72 -6.85 -10.39
N THR A 136 15.69 -6.42 -9.59
CA THR A 136 16.82 -5.66 -10.13
C THR A 136 17.55 -6.57 -11.13
N PRO A 137 17.94 -6.09 -12.32
CA PRO A 137 18.79 -6.87 -13.21
C PRO A 137 20.02 -7.30 -12.42
N GLN A 138 20.27 -8.61 -12.33
CA GLN A 138 21.53 -9.11 -11.79
C GLN A 138 22.66 -8.56 -12.67
N GLU A 139 23.64 -7.92 -12.03
CA GLU A 139 24.84 -7.49 -12.72
C GLU A 139 25.48 -8.74 -13.35
N PRO A 140 25.76 -8.75 -14.67
CA PRO A 140 26.36 -9.93 -15.29
C PRO A 140 27.68 -10.24 -14.57
N PRO A 141 27.99 -11.52 -14.31
CA PRO A 141 29.23 -11.86 -13.63
C PRO A 141 30.41 -11.24 -14.36
N CYS A 142 31.28 -10.55 -13.60
CA CYS A 142 32.52 -9.98 -14.13
C CYS A 142 33.26 -11.11 -14.86
N LYS A 143 33.42 -10.97 -16.19
CA LYS A 143 34.13 -11.96 -17.00
C LYS A 143 35.58 -12.03 -16.49
N PRO A 144 36.15 -13.24 -16.31
CA PRO A 144 37.52 -13.41 -15.83
C PRO A 144 38.55 -12.81 -16.79
#